data_AF-A0A1N7RIJ8-F1
#
_entry.id   AF-A0A1N7RIJ8-F1
#
_cell.length_a   1.000
_cell.length_b   1.000
_cell.length_c   1.000
_cell.angle_alpha   90.00
_cell.angle_beta   90.00
_cell.angle_gamma   90.00
#
_symmetry.space_group_name_H-M   'P 1'
#
loop_
_entity.id
_entity.type
_entity.pdbx_description
1 polymer ?
#
loop_
_entity_poly.entity_id
_entity_poly.type
_entity_poly.pdbx_seq_one_letter_code
_entity_poly.pdbx_strand_id
1 'polypeptide(L)'
;MRLPAFEPPSLAELRAWWRTRDEPAVQRLILEIQRQRLTLLELRNLIDSGVQQARAADRSLVERGEPLMTLRIRIAQEVLRVGEIDDTRHTSRAEQERLAVRTQSQLEYAREGRLRRQRRNL
;
A
#
# COMPACT_ATOMS: atom_id res chain seq x y z
N MET A 1 -26.41 -4.86 17.83
CA MET A 1 -26.59 -3.41 17.67
C MET A 1 -26.45 -3.09 16.19
N ARG A 2 -27.41 -2.39 15.54
CA ARG A 2 -27.20 -1.90 14.16
C ARG A 2 -26.46 -0.58 14.26
N LEU A 3 -25.30 -0.50 13.62
CA LEU A 3 -24.59 0.77 13.50
C LEU A 3 -25.41 1.71 12.60
N PRO A 4 -25.47 3.02 12.91
CA PRO A 4 -26.06 3.99 12.00
C PRO A 4 -25.29 4.01 10.68
N ALA A 5 -25.92 4.55 9.63
CA ALA A 5 -25.20 4.88 8.41
C ALA A 5 -24.01 5.78 8.76
N PHE A 6 -22.82 5.41 8.28
CA PHE A 6 -21.57 6.07 8.61
C PHE A 6 -20.76 6.27 7.34
N GLU A 7 -20.50 7.54 7.03
CA GLU A 7 -19.56 7.93 5.99
C GLU A 7 -18.14 7.92 6.60
N PRO A 8 -17.20 7.12 6.07
CA PRO A 8 -15.85 7.09 6.59
C PRO A 8 -15.12 8.41 6.27
N PRO A 9 -14.26 8.92 7.17
CA PRO A 9 -13.53 10.17 6.93
C PRO A 9 -12.59 10.01 5.74
N SER A 10 -12.58 10.95 4.82
CA SER A 10 -11.64 10.97 3.69
C SER A 10 -10.19 11.07 4.15
N LEU A 11 -9.24 10.68 3.27
CA LEU A 11 -7.82 10.84 3.54
C LEU A 11 -7.45 12.32 3.78
N ALA A 12 -8.08 13.25 3.05
CA ALA A 12 -7.87 14.69 3.22
C ALA A 12 -8.30 15.16 4.61
N GLU A 13 -9.46 14.71 5.11
CA GLU A 13 -9.93 15.01 6.46
C GLU A 13 -8.99 14.45 7.52
N LEU A 14 -8.56 13.18 7.37
CA LEU A 14 -7.61 12.56 8.30
C LEU A 14 -6.27 13.33 8.34
N ARG A 15 -5.76 13.79 7.19
CA ARG A 15 -4.56 14.64 7.11
C ARG A 15 -4.79 16.03 7.73
N ALA A 16 -5.97 16.60 7.59
CA ALA A 16 -6.31 17.88 8.22
C ALA A 16 -6.37 17.75 9.74
N TRP A 17 -7.01 16.71 10.27
CA TRP A 17 -7.07 16.42 11.70
C TRP A 17 -5.69 16.14 12.29
N TRP A 18 -4.86 15.38 11.59
CA TRP A 18 -3.48 15.12 12.02
C TRP A 18 -2.68 16.42 12.25
N ARG A 19 -2.86 17.42 11.39
CA ARG A 19 -2.14 18.70 11.50
C ARG A 19 -2.71 19.65 12.55
N THR A 20 -4.00 19.52 12.87
CA THR A 20 -4.74 20.51 13.68
C THR A 20 -5.05 20.02 15.09
N ARG A 21 -4.99 18.71 15.34
CA ARG A 21 -5.28 18.12 16.65
C ARG A 21 -4.03 17.52 17.29
N ASP A 22 -3.77 17.97 18.51
CA ASP A 22 -2.62 17.51 19.32
C ASP A 22 -3.01 16.41 20.34
N GLU A 23 -4.22 15.88 20.24
CA GLU A 23 -4.70 14.82 21.13
C GLU A 23 -4.07 13.47 20.73
N PRO A 24 -3.24 12.84 21.59
CA PRO A 24 -2.54 11.60 21.23
C PRO A 24 -3.49 10.44 20.91
N ALA A 25 -4.67 10.43 21.55
CA ALA A 25 -5.70 9.44 21.28
C ALA A 25 -6.26 9.55 19.85
N VAL A 26 -6.50 10.77 19.37
CA VAL A 26 -6.99 11.02 18.01
C VAL A 26 -5.94 10.63 16.98
N GLN A 27 -4.67 11.02 17.21
CA GLN A 27 -3.57 10.65 16.34
C GLN A 27 -3.43 9.11 16.22
N ARG A 28 -3.53 8.38 17.33
CA ARG A 28 -3.50 6.91 17.33
C ARG A 28 -4.66 6.30 16.54
N LEU A 29 -5.87 6.84 16.69
CA LEU A 29 -7.04 6.39 15.92
C LEU A 29 -6.87 6.65 14.42
N ILE A 30 -6.32 7.81 14.03
CA ILE A 30 -6.03 8.12 12.63
C ILE A 30 -5.04 7.09 12.05
N LEU A 31 -3.97 6.75 12.77
CA LEU A 31 -3.00 5.75 12.34
C LEU A 31 -3.61 4.36 12.20
N GLU A 32 -4.47 3.94 13.15
CA GLU A 32 -5.17 2.66 13.07
C GLU A 32 -6.14 2.61 11.87
N ILE A 33 -6.86 3.71 11.59
CA ILE A 33 -7.71 3.82 10.39
C ILE A 33 -6.86 3.67 9.11
N GLN A 34 -5.71 4.34 9.03
CA GLN A 34 -4.82 4.22 7.86
C GLN A 34 -4.29 2.80 7.71
N ARG A 35 -3.84 2.18 8.80
CA ARG A 35 -3.39 0.78 8.80
C ARG A 35 -4.48 -0.16 8.26
N GLN A 36 -5.73 -0.01 8.73
CA GLN A 36 -6.85 -0.83 8.27
C GLN A 36 -7.15 -0.63 6.77
N ARG A 37 -7.01 0.60 6.26
CA ARG A 37 -7.15 0.88 4.81
C ARG A 37 -6.06 0.21 3.99
N LEU A 38 -4.82 0.24 4.46
CA LEU A 38 -3.72 -0.46 3.80
C LEU A 38 -3.95 -1.97 3.79
N THR A 39 -4.36 -2.55 4.93
CA THR A 39 -4.75 -3.96 4.99
C THR A 39 -5.89 -4.28 4.02
N LEU A 40 -6.87 -3.39 3.87
CA LEU A 40 -7.95 -3.58 2.90
C LEU A 40 -7.44 -3.64 1.44
N LEU A 41 -6.46 -2.80 1.08
CA LEU A 41 -5.80 -2.87 -0.24
C LEU A 41 -5.03 -4.18 -0.41
N GLU A 42 -4.30 -4.63 0.61
CA GLU A 42 -3.60 -5.91 0.59
C GLU A 42 -4.58 -7.07 0.37
N LEU A 43 -5.68 -7.10 1.12
CA LEU A 43 -6.74 -8.09 0.97
C LEU A 43 -7.35 -8.08 -0.44
N ARG A 44 -7.54 -6.90 -1.04
CA ARG A 44 -7.99 -6.76 -2.43
C ARG A 44 -7.03 -7.42 -3.40
N ASN A 45 -5.73 -7.16 -3.26
CA ASN A 45 -4.73 -7.75 -4.14
C ASN A 45 -4.66 -9.28 -3.98
N LEU A 46 -4.74 -9.76 -2.73
CA LEU A 46 -4.76 -11.21 -2.44
C LEU A 46 -5.98 -11.89 -3.04
N ILE A 47 -7.19 -11.32 -2.91
CA ILE A 47 -8.39 -11.94 -3.48
C ILE A 47 -8.41 -11.86 -5.01
N ASP A 48 -7.91 -10.78 -5.61
CA ASP A 48 -7.79 -10.67 -7.07
C ASP A 48 -6.84 -11.76 -7.62
N SER A 49 -5.69 -11.98 -6.98
CA SER A 49 -4.78 -13.07 -7.31
C SER A 49 -5.42 -14.45 -7.09
N GLY A 50 -6.09 -14.66 -5.95
CA GLY A 50 -6.77 -15.91 -5.64
C GLY A 50 -7.87 -16.25 -6.65
N VAL A 51 -8.64 -15.25 -7.11
CA VAL A 51 -9.67 -15.43 -8.15
C VAL A 51 -9.05 -15.76 -9.51
N GLN A 52 -7.90 -15.17 -9.85
CA GLN A 52 -7.18 -15.53 -11.07
C GLN A 52 -6.70 -16.99 -11.03
N GLN A 53 -6.11 -17.42 -9.91
CA GLN A 53 -5.67 -18.80 -9.72
C GLN A 53 -6.83 -19.78 -9.74
N ALA A 54 -7.92 -19.48 -9.02
CA ALA A 54 -9.13 -20.30 -9.02
C ALA A 54 -9.71 -20.44 -10.43
N ARG A 55 -9.81 -19.33 -11.18
CA ARG A 55 -10.30 -19.36 -12.56
C ARG A 55 -9.46 -20.23 -13.50
N ALA A 56 -8.14 -20.27 -13.27
CA ALA A 56 -7.24 -21.11 -14.05
C ALA A 56 -7.38 -22.61 -13.71
N ALA A 57 -7.70 -22.93 -12.46
CA ALA A 57 -7.90 -24.31 -12.00
C ALA A 57 -9.30 -24.84 -12.34
N ASP A 58 -10.34 -24.09 -12.00
CA ASP A 58 -11.74 -24.41 -12.26
C ASP A 58 -12.59 -23.12 -12.31
N ARG A 59 -13.20 -22.89 -13.46
CA ARG A 59 -14.00 -21.68 -13.70
C ARG A 59 -15.29 -21.65 -12.88
N SER A 60 -15.83 -22.80 -12.48
CA SER A 60 -17.07 -22.89 -11.70
C SER A 60 -16.92 -22.21 -10.33
N LEU A 61 -15.72 -22.25 -9.74
CA LEU A 61 -15.40 -21.64 -8.43
C LEU A 61 -15.47 -20.11 -8.39
N VAL A 62 -15.55 -19.46 -9.54
CA VAL A 62 -15.55 -17.99 -9.68
C VAL A 62 -16.77 -17.48 -10.43
N GLU A 63 -17.82 -18.29 -10.53
CA GLU A 63 -19.09 -17.87 -11.08
C GLU A 63 -19.81 -16.84 -10.20
N ARG A 64 -20.84 -16.21 -10.76
CA ARG A 64 -21.59 -15.19 -10.04
C ARG A 64 -22.42 -15.86 -8.94
N GLY A 65 -22.23 -15.40 -7.69
CA GLY A 65 -22.88 -15.98 -6.52
C GLY A 65 -21.95 -16.87 -5.70
N GLU A 66 -20.84 -17.32 -6.28
CA GLU A 66 -19.85 -18.10 -5.55
C GLU A 66 -19.18 -17.28 -4.43
N PRO A 67 -18.76 -17.93 -3.33
CA PRO A 67 -18.17 -17.24 -2.19
C PRO A 67 -16.95 -16.38 -2.55
N LEU A 68 -16.08 -16.85 -3.44
CA LEU A 68 -14.88 -16.10 -3.87
C LEU A 68 -15.25 -14.84 -4.64
N MET A 69 -16.23 -14.92 -5.54
CA MET A 69 -16.68 -13.75 -6.29
C MET A 69 -17.43 -12.78 -5.38
N THR A 70 -18.23 -13.28 -4.45
CA THR A 70 -18.93 -12.48 -3.43
C THR A 70 -17.94 -11.73 -2.53
N LEU A 71 -16.89 -12.41 -2.06
CA LEU A 71 -15.83 -11.81 -1.25
C LEU A 71 -15.10 -10.70 -2.03
N ARG A 72 -14.71 -10.97 -3.29
CA ARG A 72 -14.07 -10.00 -4.17
C ARG A 72 -14.93 -8.74 -4.35
N ILE A 73 -16.23 -8.92 -4.58
CA ILE A 73 -17.18 -7.81 -4.72
C ILE A 73 -17.26 -7.00 -3.42
N ARG A 74 -17.40 -7.65 -2.26
CA ARG A 74 -17.49 -6.95 -0.97
C ARG A 74 -16.23 -6.15 -0.66
N ILE A 75 -15.04 -6.71 -0.90
CA ILE A 75 -13.78 -5.98 -0.72
C ILE A 75 -13.72 -4.76 -1.65
N ALA A 76 -14.11 -4.92 -2.92
CA ALA A 76 -14.14 -3.80 -3.87
C ALA A 76 -15.12 -2.70 -3.43
N GLN A 77 -16.30 -3.06 -2.92
CA GLN A 77 -17.27 -2.12 -2.37
C GLN A 77 -16.70 -1.36 -1.16
N GLU A 78 -16.01 -2.05 -0.26
CA GLU A 78 -15.38 -1.40 0.90
C GLU A 78 -14.25 -0.46 0.49
N VAL A 79 -13.43 -0.83 -0.50
CA VAL A 79 -12.39 0.06 -1.05
C VAL A 79 -13.02 1.32 -1.65
N LEU A 80 -14.12 1.18 -2.39
CA LEU A 80 -14.86 2.33 -2.90
C LEU A 80 -15.46 3.18 -1.77
N ARG A 81 -16.00 2.54 -0.74
CA ARG A 81 -16.61 3.23 0.41
C ARG A 81 -15.61 4.08 1.18
N VAL A 82 -14.39 3.57 1.42
CA VAL A 82 -13.35 4.33 2.16
C VAL A 82 -12.63 5.38 1.31
N GLY A 83 -12.79 5.32 -0.02
CA GLY A 83 -12.25 6.30 -0.96
C GLY A 83 -10.75 6.15 -1.18
N GLU A 84 -10.06 7.29 -1.31
CA GLU A 84 -8.61 7.32 -1.54
C GLU A 84 -7.85 6.69 -0.37
N ILE A 85 -6.95 5.77 -0.71
CA ILE A 85 -6.03 5.12 0.21
C ILE A 85 -4.62 5.43 -0.29
N ASP A 86 -3.80 5.99 0.58
CA ASP A 86 -2.43 6.36 0.26
C ASP A 86 -1.46 5.40 0.93
N ASP A 87 -0.90 4.50 0.13
CA ASP A 87 0.23 3.62 0.49
C ASP A 87 1.57 4.20 0.03
N THR A 88 1.62 5.50 -0.29
CA THR A 88 2.90 6.16 -0.54
C THR A 88 3.67 6.15 0.76
N ARG A 89 4.58 5.19 0.90
CA ARG A 89 5.58 5.19 1.97
C ARG A 89 6.32 6.52 1.89
N HIS A 90 5.96 7.44 2.77
CA HIS A 90 6.84 8.55 3.10
C HIS A 90 8.02 7.94 3.85
N THR A 91 9.02 7.44 3.10
CA THR A 91 10.35 7.23 3.66
C THR A 91 10.73 8.52 4.36
N SER A 92 11.09 8.44 5.63
CA SER A 92 11.51 9.63 6.36
C SER A 92 12.63 10.31 5.56
N ARG A 93 12.74 11.63 5.60
CA ARG A 93 13.82 12.36 4.90
C ARG A 93 15.20 11.75 5.20
N ALA A 94 15.42 11.31 6.44
CA ALA A 94 16.62 10.61 6.86
C ALA A 94 16.83 9.25 6.15
N GLU A 95 15.76 8.52 5.88
CA GLU A 95 15.80 7.25 5.15
C GLU A 95 16.01 7.46 3.64
N GLN A 96 15.43 8.53 3.07
CA GLN A 96 15.69 8.96 1.70
C GLN A 96 17.16 9.37 1.51
N GLU A 97 17.72 10.13 2.45
CA GLU A 97 19.13 10.54 2.44
C GLU A 97 20.07 9.32 2.55
N ARG A 98 19.77 8.36 3.43
CA ARG A 98 20.55 7.11 3.54
C ARG A 98 20.53 6.28 2.26
N LEU A 99 19.37 6.17 1.60
CA LEU A 99 19.24 5.46 0.33
C LEU A 99 20.04 6.17 -0.77
N ALA A 100 19.96 7.50 -0.87
CA ALA A 100 20.71 8.29 -1.85
C ALA A 100 22.23 8.12 -1.70
N VAL A 101 22.75 8.21 -0.48
CA VAL A 101 24.18 7.99 -0.19
C VAL A 101 24.61 6.59 -0.61
N ARG A 102 23.83 5.57 -0.27
CA ARG A 102 24.14 4.17 -0.63
C ARG A 102 24.18 3.97 -2.14
N THR A 103 23.24 4.56 -2.89
CA THR A 103 23.20 4.48 -4.34
C THR A 103 24.38 5.22 -4.98
N GLN A 104 24.77 6.37 -4.44
CA GLN A 104 25.92 7.12 -4.92
C GLN A 104 27.23 6.35 -4.76
N SER A 105 27.47 5.74 -3.59
CA SER A 105 28.65 4.91 -3.36
C SER A 105 28.72 3.69 -4.30
N GLN A 106 27.57 3.09 -4.63
CA GLN A 106 27.51 1.99 -5.59
C GLN A 106 27.87 2.43 -7.02
N LEU A 107 27.41 3.62 -7.44
CA LEU A 107 27.74 4.19 -8.75
C LEU A 107 29.23 4.55 -8.85
N GLU A 108 29.81 5.09 -7.79
CA GLU A 108 31.24 5.39 -7.69
C GLU A 108 32.09 4.11 -7.77
N TYR A 109 31.73 3.08 -7.00
CA TYR A 109 32.39 1.78 -7.06
C TYR A 109 32.31 1.16 -8.47
N ALA A 110 31.15 1.21 -9.13
CA ALA A 110 30.99 0.73 -10.50
C ALA A 110 31.81 1.54 -11.51
N ARG A 111 31.92 2.86 -11.32
CA ARG A 111 32.76 3.74 -12.15
C ARG A 111 34.24 3.42 -11.99
N GLU A 112 34.72 3.25 -10.76
CA GLU A 112 36.11 2.85 -10.50
C GLU A 112 36.43 1.48 -11.08
N GLY A 113 35.52 0.51 -10.93
CA GLY A 113 35.66 -0.81 -11.52
C GLY A 113 35.83 -0.76 -13.05
N ARG A 114 35.08 0.11 -13.74
CA ARG A 114 35.22 0.33 -15.19
C ARG A 114 36.58 0.92 -15.56
N LEU A 115 37.05 1.94 -14.82
CA LEU A 115 38.35 2.57 -15.07
C LEU A 115 39.52 1.60 -14.84
N ARG A 116 39.44 0.75 -13.81
CA ARG A 116 40.46 -0.28 -13.55
C ARG A 116 40.56 -1.31 -14.67
N ARG A 117 39.42 -1.71 -15.26
CA ARG A 117 39.40 -2.63 -16.40
C ARG A 117 40.00 -1.99 -17.65
N GLN A 118 39.70 -0.71 -17.89
CA GLN A 118 40.24 0.04 -19.04
C GLN A 118 41.77 0.20 -18.96
N ARG A 119 42.30 0.40 -17.75
CA ARG A 119 43.76 0.50 -17.51
C ARG A 119 44.52 -0.84 -17.62
N ARG A 120 43.85 -1.98 -17.52
CA ARG A 120 44.47 -3.31 -17.67
C ARG A 120 44.56 -3.79 -19.13
N ASN A 121 43.86 -3.11 -20.04
CA ASN A 121 43.80 -3.44 -21.47
C ASN A 121 44.65 -2.47 -22.33
N LEU A 122 45.53 -1.70 -21.70
CA LEU A 122 46.59 -0.88 -22.30
C LEU A 122 47.93 -1.49 -21.89
#